data_AF-A0A2H3E8Z8-F1
#
_entry.id   AF-A0A2H3E8Z8-F1
#
_cell.length_a   1.000
_cell.length_b   1.000
_cell.length_c   1.000
_cell.angle_alpha   90.00
_cell.angle_beta   90.00
_cell.angle_gamma   90.00
#
_symmetry.space_group_name_H-M   'P 1'
#
loop_
_entity.id
_entity.type
_entity.pdbx_description
1 polymer ?
#
loop_
_entity_poly.entity_id
_entity_poly.type
_entity_poly.pdbx_seq_one_letter_code
_entity_poly.pdbx_strand_id
1 'polypeptide(L)'
;DPLEKYLSTPPLEDINDPLHYWMNQLDKSDESGSVIWTTPQGALAQMALDFLSTPATSTNVEHLFSHDGLNVTKCRHNLSAESTIDQTVL
;
A
#
# COMPACT_ATOMS: atom_id res chain seq x y z
N ASP A 1 -6.07 -3.18 25.70
CA ASP A 1 -5.10 -3.11 24.61
C ASP A 1 -5.77 -3.57 23.31
N PRO A 2 -5.68 -2.82 22.20
CA PRO A 2 -6.33 -3.17 20.93
C PRO A 2 -5.80 -4.43 20.28
N LEU A 3 -4.49 -4.66 20.34
CA LEU A 3 -3.84 -5.83 19.73
C LEU A 3 -4.26 -7.12 20.44
N GLU A 4 -4.21 -7.13 21.78
CA GLU A 4 -4.67 -8.27 22.58
C GLU A 4 -6.14 -8.60 22.32
N LYS A 5 -6.99 -7.57 22.17
CA LYS A 5 -8.41 -7.76 21.83
C LYS A 5 -8.56 -8.38 20.44
N TYR A 6 -7.81 -7.89 19.45
CA TYR A 6 -7.83 -8.43 18.09
C TYR A 6 -7.42 -9.91 18.08
N LEU A 7 -6.33 -10.27 18.75
CA LEU A 7 -5.82 -11.65 18.83
C LEU A 7 -6.78 -12.61 19.58
N SER A 8 -7.56 -12.08 20.52
CA SER A 8 -8.54 -12.85 21.28
C SER A 8 -9.89 -12.99 20.56
N THR A 9 -10.12 -12.21 19.51
CA THR A 9 -11.38 -12.23 18.75
C THR A 9 -11.35 -13.42 17.78
N PRO A 10 -12.41 -14.23 17.67
CA PRO A 10 -12.47 -15.29 16.68
C PRO A 10 -12.28 -14.74 15.26
N PRO A 11 -11.72 -15.52 14.33
CA PRO A 11 -11.53 -15.10 12.95
C PRO A 11 -12.85 -14.65 12.32
N LEU A 12 -12.82 -13.52 11.61
CA LEU A 12 -13.97 -13.02 10.87
C LEU A 12 -14.06 -13.78 9.54
N GLU A 13 -15.11 -14.59 9.36
CA GLU A 13 -15.21 -15.54 8.23
C GLU A 13 -15.56 -14.89 6.87
N ASP A 14 -15.90 -13.59 6.82
CA ASP A 14 -16.49 -12.98 5.61
C ASP A 14 -15.96 -11.57 5.29
N ILE A 15 -14.65 -11.34 5.51
CA ILE A 15 -14.00 -10.09 5.07
C ILE A 15 -13.55 -10.24 3.61
N ASN A 16 -14.39 -9.78 2.69
CA ASN A 16 -14.09 -9.77 1.25
C ASN A 16 -13.03 -8.73 0.88
N ASP A 17 -12.94 -7.62 1.64
CA ASP A 17 -11.93 -6.58 1.43
C ASP A 17 -11.27 -6.19 2.78
N PRO A 18 -10.10 -6.78 3.09
CA PRO A 18 -9.41 -6.50 4.35
C PRO A 18 -8.83 -5.09 4.40
N LEU A 19 -8.48 -4.48 3.27
CA LEU A 19 -8.01 -3.10 3.24
C LEU A 19 -9.13 -2.14 3.63
N HIS A 20 -10.31 -2.30 3.03
CA HIS A 20 -11.49 -1.50 3.38
C HIS A 20 -11.89 -1.66 4.84
N TYR A 21 -11.81 -2.88 5.39
CA TYR A 21 -12.07 -3.13 6.81
C TYR A 21 -11.15 -2.33 7.74
N TRP A 22 -9.85 -2.26 7.44
CA TRP A 22 -8.89 -1.51 8.25
C TRP A 22 -8.94 0.00 8.00
N MET A 23 -9.22 0.46 6.77
CA MET A 23 -9.43 1.87 6.46
C MET A 23 -10.59 2.48 7.27
N ASN A 24 -11.67 1.72 7.47
CA ASN A 24 -12.82 2.16 8.28
C ASN A 24 -12.52 2.27 9.78
N GLN A 25 -11.37 1.78 10.23
CA GLN A 25 -10.93 1.85 11.63
C GLN A 25 -9.85 2.89 11.88
N LEU A 26 -9.43 3.63 10.85
CA LEU A 26 -8.51 4.75 11.01
C LEU A 26 -9.16 5.88 11.81
N ASP A 27 -8.30 6.63 12.51
CA ASP A 27 -8.72 7.85 13.18
C ASP A 27 -9.16 8.89 12.16
N LYS A 28 -10.17 9.68 12.51
CA LYS A 28 -10.68 10.73 11.63
C LYS A 28 -9.62 11.81 11.43
N SER A 29 -9.39 12.15 10.18
CA SER A 29 -8.61 13.32 9.80
C SER A 29 -9.39 14.60 10.04
N ASP A 30 -8.66 15.69 10.25
CA ASP A 30 -9.21 17.04 10.16
C ASP A 30 -9.51 17.45 8.71
N GLU A 31 -9.97 18.68 8.56
CA GLU A 31 -10.31 19.32 7.28
C GLU A 31 -9.09 19.44 6.34
N SER A 32 -7.88 19.34 6.88
CA SER A 32 -6.61 19.36 6.16
C SER A 32 -6.09 17.96 5.81
N GLY A 33 -6.81 16.90 6.19
CA GLY A 33 -6.36 15.51 6.00
C GLY A 33 -5.35 15.02 7.04
N SER A 34 -5.04 15.83 8.07
CA SER A 34 -4.10 15.47 9.13
C SER A 34 -4.81 14.73 10.27
N VAL A 35 -4.18 13.67 10.80
CA VAL A 35 -4.71 12.97 11.98
C VAL A 35 -4.41 13.82 13.22
N ILE A 36 -5.45 14.37 13.83
CA ILE A 36 -5.34 15.27 15.00
C ILE A 36 -4.75 14.52 16.21
N TRP A 37 -5.13 13.26 16.37
CA TRP A 37 -4.68 12.40 17.46
C TRP A 37 -4.79 10.94 17.06
N THR A 38 -3.72 10.17 17.28
CA THR A 38 -3.70 8.73 17.00
C THR A 38 -4.19 7.96 18.22
N THR A 39 -5.32 7.27 18.08
CA THR A 39 -5.80 6.32 19.08
C THR A 39 -5.02 5.00 18.95
N PRO A 40 -4.92 4.20 20.03
CA PRO A 40 -4.32 2.87 19.94
C PRO A 40 -4.98 1.97 18.88
N GLN A 41 -6.29 2.15 18.62
CA GLN A 41 -6.99 1.42 17.57
C GLN A 41 -6.57 1.90 16.18
N GLY A 42 -6.49 3.21 15.97
CA GLY A 42 -6.03 3.78 14.70
C GLY A 42 -4.57 3.42 14.39
N ALA A 43 -3.72 3.35 15.41
CA ALA A 43 -2.34 2.87 15.26
C ALA A 43 -2.28 1.40 14.79
N LEU A 44 -3.13 0.53 15.36
CA LEU A 44 -3.24 -0.86 14.92
C LEU A 44 -3.76 -0.97 13.49
N ALA A 45 -4.76 -0.15 13.13
CA ALA A 45 -5.31 -0.12 11.78
C ALA A 45 -4.27 0.34 10.75
N GLN A 46 -3.49 1.39 11.05
CA GLN A 46 -2.40 1.83 10.18
C GLN A 46 -1.36 0.72 9.99
N MET A 47 -0.94 0.06 11.06
CA MET A 47 0.01 -1.06 10.98
C MET A 47 -0.52 -2.20 10.09
N ALA A 48 -1.79 -2.55 10.23
CA ALA A 48 -2.41 -3.59 9.40
C ALA A 48 -2.44 -3.19 7.92
N LEU A 49 -2.72 -1.92 7.61
CA LEU A 49 -2.70 -1.40 6.25
C LEU A 49 -1.29 -1.41 5.64
N ASP A 50 -0.27 -1.01 6.40
CA ASP A 50 1.12 -1.03 5.95
C ASP A 50 1.57 -2.46 5.61
N PHE A 51 1.15 -3.44 6.42
CA PHE A 51 1.46 -4.84 6.19
C PHE A 51 0.72 -5.40 4.97
N LEU A 52 -0.57 -5.11 4.83
CA LEU A 52 -1.41 -5.65 3.75
C LEU A 52 -1.18 -4.99 2.39
N SER A 53 -0.73 -3.73 2.37
CA SER A 53 -0.42 -3.00 1.14
C SER A 53 0.95 -3.37 0.56
N THR A 54 1.81 -4.03 1.34
CA THR A 54 3.10 -4.50 0.86
C THR A 54 2.88 -5.63 -0.16
N PRO A 55 3.36 -5.50 -1.41
CA PRO A 55 3.20 -6.54 -2.41
C PRO A 55 3.83 -7.86 -1.97
N ALA A 56 3.10 -8.96 -2.12
CA ALA A 56 3.60 -10.29 -1.76
C ALA A 56 4.76 -10.78 -2.66
N THR A 57 4.99 -10.11 -3.80
CA THR A 57 6.02 -10.48 -4.77
C THR A 57 6.81 -9.26 -5.21
N SER A 58 8.14 -9.41 -5.34
CA SER A 58 9.01 -8.39 -5.97
C SER A 58 8.68 -8.19 -7.45
N THR A 59 7.94 -9.13 -8.04
CA THR A 59 7.54 -9.14 -9.45
C THR A 59 6.24 -8.38 -9.70
N ASN A 60 5.60 -7.80 -8.68
CA ASN A 60 4.35 -7.05 -8.86
C ASN A 60 4.50 -5.87 -9.84
N VAL A 61 5.73 -5.35 -9.98
CA VAL A 61 6.10 -4.29 -10.94
C VAL A 61 6.65 -4.83 -12.27
N GLU A 62 6.88 -6.15 -12.41
CA GLU A 62 7.46 -6.73 -13.63
C GLU A 62 6.53 -6.65 -14.84
N HIS A 63 5.21 -6.58 -14.64
CA HIS A 63 4.28 -6.34 -15.74
C HIS A 63 4.54 -4.97 -16.39
N LEU A 64 4.82 -3.95 -15.58
CA LEU A 64 5.18 -2.61 -16.04
C LEU A 64 6.55 -2.63 -16.74
N PHE A 65 7.56 -3.27 -16.14
CA PHE A 65 8.90 -3.39 -16.75
C PHE A 65 8.92 -4.18 -18.06
N SER A 66 8.05 -5.19 -18.22
CA SER A 66 7.92 -5.94 -19.46
C SER A 66 7.40 -5.07 -20.60
N HIS A 67 6.48 -4.14 -20.29
CA HIS A 67 6.00 -3.15 -21.24
C HIS A 67 7.08 -2.12 -21.61
N ASP A 68 7.87 -1.66 -20.64
CA ASP A 68 8.89 -0.63 -20.84
C ASP A 68 10.26 -1.15 -21.32
N GLY A 69 10.40 -2.46 -21.55
CA GLY A 69 11.65 -3.06 -22.03
C GLY A 69 12.20 -2.42 -23.31
N LEU A 70 11.34 -1.85 -24.17
CA LEU A 70 11.74 -1.15 -25.40
C LEU A 70 12.53 0.13 -25.11
N ASN A 71 12.16 0.87 -24.06
CA ASN A 71 12.74 2.15 -23.67
C ASN A 71 13.98 1.99 -22.78
N VAL A 72 14.14 0.83 -22.12
CA VAL A 72 15.27 0.57 -21.22
C VAL A 72 16.45 -0.11 -21.94
N THR A 73 16.20 -1.00 -22.91
CA THR A 73 17.27 -1.87 -23.46
C THR A 73 17.64 -1.64 -24.92
N LYS A 74 16.76 -1.07 -25.77
CA LYS A 74 17.08 -0.94 -27.20
C LYS A 74 17.83 0.36 -27.49
N CYS A 75 19.06 0.26 -28.01
CA CYS A 75 19.93 1.40 -28.38
C CYS A 75 19.29 2.53 -29.21
N ARG A 76 18.19 2.28 -29.93
CA ARG A 76 17.51 3.30 -30.77
C ARG A 76 16.42 4.09 -30.03
N HIS A 77 15.93 3.58 -28.91
CA HIS A 77 14.84 4.18 -28.13
C HIS A 77 15.19 4.22 -26.64
N ASN A 78 16.48 4.08 -26.30
CA ASN A 78 16.94 4.08 -24.92
C ASN A 78 16.77 5.49 -24.35
N LEU A 79 15.94 5.61 -23.32
CA LEU A 79 15.75 6.85 -22.59
C LEU A 79 16.86 7.00 -21.53
N SER A 80 17.13 8.24 -21.11
CA SER A 80 17.98 8.44 -19.95
C SER A 80 17.36 7.79 -18.71
N ALA A 81 18.18 7.46 -17.71
CA ALA A 81 17.70 6.91 -16.45
C ALA A 81 16.64 7.83 -15.80
N GLU A 82 16.87 9.14 -15.85
CA GLU A 82 15.93 10.17 -15.38
C GLU A 82 14.56 10.08 -16.08
N SER A 83 14.55 10.03 -17.42
CA SER A 83 13.29 9.93 -18.18
C SER A 83 12.57 8.58 -18.00
N THR A 84 13.31 7.50 -17.75
CA THR A 84 12.72 6.19 -17.44
C THR A 84 12.04 6.21 -16.07
N ILE A 85 12.67 6.84 -15.08
CA ILE A 85 12.12 6.96 -13.72
C ILE A 85 10.83 7.79 -13.75
N ASP A 86 10.82 8.93 -14.46
CA ASP A 86 9.64 9.79 -14.61
C ASP A 86 8.46 9.09 -15.30
N GLN A 87 8.70 8.12 -16.18
CA GLN A 87 7.64 7.33 -16.80
C GLN A 87 7.13 6.19 -15.91
N THR A 88 7.97 5.67 -15.03
CA THR A 88 7.65 4.49 -14.20
C THR A 88 6.97 4.92 -12.88
N VAL A 89 7.26 6.12 -12.37
CA VAL A 89 6.74 6.66 -11.10
C VAL A 89 5.73 7.77 -11.40
N LEU A 90 4.43 7.41 -11.44
CA LEU A 90 3.31 8.35 -11.44
C LEU A 90 2.85 8.66 -10.01
#